data_AF-A0A2V7S7E9-F1
#
_entry.id   AF-A0A2V7S7E9-F1
#
_cell.length_a   1.000
_cell.length_b   1.000
_cell.length_c   1.000
_cell.angle_alpha   90.00
_cell.angle_beta   90.00
_cell.angle_gamma   90.00
#
_symmetry.space_group_name_H-M   'P 1'
#
loop_
_entity.id
_entity.type
_entity.pdbx_description
1 polymer ?
#
loop_
_entity_poly.entity_id
_entity_poly.type
_entity_poly.pdbx_seq_one_letter_code
_entity_poly.pdbx_strand_id
1 'polypeptide(L)'
;MTSRRFGLLLSAATVCAPQLTAQQDVTARLVGRVPPAVAVAVRALADSAAARGLPADPLVDKAIEGGAKGVSPERVVAAVRLVLAELDAAAAAIRIGRVAIPDGETIEAGAFAIATGMTGPQISQL
;
A
#
# COMPACT_ATOMS: atom_id res chain seq x y z
N MET A 1 2.90 29.79 52.76
CA MET A 1 2.46 29.73 51.35
C MET A 1 2.86 28.36 50.78
N THR A 2 1.85 27.48 50.73
CA THR A 2 1.58 26.38 49.79
C THR A 2 2.70 25.74 48.96
N SER A 3 3.00 24.47 49.27
CA SER A 3 3.63 23.48 48.39
C SER A 3 2.77 23.18 47.15
N ARG A 4 3.40 22.94 45.99
CA ARG A 4 2.73 22.32 44.84
C ARG A 4 3.59 21.21 44.23
N ARG A 5 3.09 19.98 44.41
CA ARG A 5 3.56 18.74 43.78
C ARG A 5 3.25 18.81 42.28
N PHE A 6 4.25 18.68 41.43
CA PHE A 6 4.05 18.51 39.99
C PHE A 6 4.11 17.02 39.68
N GLY A 7 2.94 16.38 39.64
CA GLY A 7 2.78 15.09 38.99
C GLY A 7 2.67 15.32 37.49
N LEU A 8 3.59 14.76 36.70
CA LEU A 8 3.42 14.68 35.26
C LEU A 8 2.95 13.26 34.92
N LEU A 9 1.68 13.17 34.54
CA LEU A 9 1.02 11.99 34.03
C LEU A 9 1.62 11.60 32.67
N LEU A 10 1.93 10.31 32.51
CA LEU A 10 2.20 9.66 31.23
C LEU A 10 0.97 9.80 30.32
N SER A 11 1.14 10.45 29.15
CA SER A 11 0.16 10.41 28.07
C SER A 11 0.77 9.68 26.88
N ALA A 12 0.61 8.36 26.84
CA ALA A 12 0.81 7.57 25.63
C ALA A 12 -0.55 7.43 24.92
N ALA A 13 -0.88 8.38 24.04
CA ALA A 13 -2.04 8.28 23.16
C ALA A 13 -1.61 7.67 21.83
N THR A 14 -1.77 6.35 21.70
CA THR A 14 -1.49 5.60 20.47
C THR A 14 -2.59 5.90 19.44
N VAL A 15 -2.27 6.65 18.39
CA VAL A 15 -3.15 6.90 17.25
C VAL A 15 -3.18 5.64 16.37
N CYS A 16 -4.27 4.87 16.42
CA CYS A 16 -4.46 3.63 15.63
C CYS A 16 -5.81 3.61 14.86
N ALA A 17 -6.43 4.77 14.62
CA ALA A 17 -7.74 4.85 14.00
C ALA A 17 -7.77 4.72 12.44
N PRO A 18 -6.87 5.36 11.66
CA PRO A 18 -7.04 5.42 10.20
C PRO A 18 -6.71 4.10 9.49
N GLN A 19 -5.87 3.26 10.09
CA GLN A 19 -5.48 1.97 9.50
C GLN A 19 -6.64 0.97 9.53
N LEU A 20 -7.44 0.98 10.60
CA LEU A 20 -8.54 0.03 10.76
C LEU A 20 -9.64 0.25 9.71
N THR A 21 -9.98 1.52 9.43
CA THR A 21 -10.99 1.87 8.42
C THR A 21 -10.54 1.51 7.00
N ALA A 22 -9.26 1.74 6.68
CA ALA A 22 -8.69 1.36 5.38
C ALA A 22 -8.68 -0.18 5.20
N GLN A 23 -8.38 -0.92 6.26
CA GLN A 23 -8.34 -2.38 6.23
C GLN A 23 -9.73 -3.02 6.12
N GLN A 24 -10.74 -2.38 6.72
CA GLN A 24 -12.15 -2.75 6.56
C GLN A 24 -12.61 -2.52 5.11
N ASP A 25 -12.21 -1.41 4.48
CA ASP A 25 -12.51 -1.13 3.08
C ASP A 25 -11.90 -2.17 2.12
N VAL A 26 -10.62 -2.50 2.29
CA VAL A 26 -9.94 -3.56 1.52
C VAL A 26 -10.68 -4.89 1.65
N THR A 27 -11.09 -5.26 2.87
CA THR A 27 -11.83 -6.50 3.10
C THR A 27 -13.18 -6.47 2.37
N ALA A 28 -13.94 -5.38 2.48
CA ALA A 28 -15.23 -5.23 1.83
C ALA A 28 -15.14 -5.33 0.30
N ARG A 29 -14.10 -4.74 -0.31
CA ARG A 29 -13.88 -4.78 -1.77
C ARG A 29 -13.56 -6.17 -2.31
N LEU A 30 -12.92 -7.04 -1.52
CA LEU A 30 -12.47 -8.37 -1.94
C LEU A 30 -13.52 -9.47 -1.76
N VAL A 31 -14.47 -9.28 -0.82
CA VAL A 31 -15.51 -10.28 -0.52
C VAL A 31 -16.32 -10.63 -1.78
N GLY A 32 -16.37 -11.93 -2.10
CA GLY A 32 -17.10 -12.45 -3.27
C GLY A 32 -16.46 -12.16 -4.62
N ARG A 33 -15.33 -11.43 -4.67
CA ARG A 33 -14.57 -11.14 -5.90
C ARG A 33 -13.36 -12.04 -6.08
N VAL A 34 -12.80 -12.52 -4.98
CA VAL A 34 -11.66 -13.45 -4.96
C VAL A 34 -11.88 -14.58 -3.95
N PRO A 35 -11.19 -15.73 -4.09
CA PRO A 35 -11.19 -16.77 -3.08
C PRO A 35 -10.75 -16.24 -1.69
N PRO A 36 -11.29 -16.74 -0.58
CA PRO A 36 -10.98 -16.23 0.76
C PRO A 36 -9.48 -16.21 1.11
N ALA A 37 -8.73 -17.22 0.67
CA ALA A 37 -7.28 -17.28 0.85
C ALA A 37 -6.54 -16.14 0.13
N VAL A 38 -7.00 -15.76 -1.07
CA VAL A 38 -6.47 -14.61 -1.82
C VAL A 38 -6.81 -13.33 -1.08
N ALA A 39 -8.03 -13.17 -0.57
CA ALA A 39 -8.42 -11.97 0.18
C ALA A 39 -7.54 -11.74 1.42
N VAL A 40 -7.24 -12.80 2.17
CA VAL A 40 -6.33 -12.74 3.32
C VAL A 40 -4.92 -12.33 2.90
N ALA A 41 -4.39 -12.90 1.82
CA ALA A 41 -3.05 -12.58 1.33
C ALA A 41 -2.97 -11.12 0.83
N VAL A 42 -3.97 -10.65 0.08
CA VAL A 42 -4.04 -9.29 -0.46
C VAL A 42 -4.17 -8.27 0.66
N ARG A 43 -4.97 -8.55 1.70
CA ARG A 43 -5.04 -7.70 2.90
C ARG A 43 -3.68 -7.53 3.57
N ALA A 44 -2.94 -8.63 3.76
CA ALA A 44 -1.60 -8.55 4.36
C ALA A 44 -0.61 -7.75 3.48
N LEU A 45 -0.72 -7.84 2.16
CA LEU A 45 0.09 -7.05 1.23
C LEU A 45 -0.30 -5.56 1.24
N ALA A 46 -1.60 -5.25 1.33
CA ALA A 46 -2.10 -3.89 1.49
C ALA A 46 -1.64 -3.26 2.82
N ASP A 47 -1.69 -4.01 3.91
CA ASP A 47 -1.17 -3.58 5.22
C ASP A 47 0.34 -3.29 5.13
N SER A 48 1.09 -4.14 4.41
CA SER A 48 2.51 -3.94 4.15
C SER A 48 2.79 -2.71 3.28
N ALA A 49 1.98 -2.45 2.26
CA ALA A 49 2.06 -1.26 1.42
C ALA A 49 1.82 0.01 2.25
N ALA A 50 0.75 0.04 3.04
CA ALA A 50 0.39 1.16 3.90
C ALA A 50 1.49 1.47 4.93
N ALA A 51 2.10 0.43 5.53
CA ALA A 51 3.23 0.60 6.46
C ALA A 51 4.47 1.24 5.80
N ARG A 52 4.59 1.18 4.47
CA ARG A 52 5.65 1.84 3.68
C ARG A 52 5.21 3.15 3.03
N GLY A 53 3.97 3.60 3.26
CA GLY A 53 3.40 4.78 2.61
C GLY A 53 3.10 4.57 1.12
N LEU A 54 2.97 3.32 0.66
CA LEU A 54 2.61 2.98 -0.72
C LEU A 54 1.07 2.89 -0.88
N PRO A 55 0.52 3.23 -2.05
CA PRO A 55 -0.92 3.11 -2.30
C PRO A 55 -1.35 1.63 -2.33
N ALA A 56 -2.45 1.31 -1.64
CA ALA A 56 -2.98 -0.05 -1.55
C ALA A 56 -3.97 -0.40 -2.69
N ASP A 57 -4.62 0.61 -3.29
CA ASP A 57 -5.64 0.41 -4.31
C ASP A 57 -5.16 -0.42 -5.51
N PRO A 58 -3.95 -0.21 -6.05
CA PRO A 58 -3.45 -1.02 -7.17
C PRO A 58 -3.36 -2.52 -6.84
N LEU A 59 -3.10 -2.88 -5.58
CA LEU A 59 -3.03 -4.27 -5.14
C LEU A 59 -4.43 -4.90 -5.09
N VAL A 60 -5.41 -4.15 -4.60
CA VAL A 60 -6.81 -4.59 -4.50
C VAL A 60 -7.40 -4.77 -5.88
N ASP A 61 -7.20 -3.80 -6.77
CA ASP A 61 -7.72 -3.84 -8.13
C ASP A 61 -7.09 -4.98 -8.93
N LYS A 62 -5.78 -5.23 -8.73
CA LYS A 62 -5.12 -6.38 -9.36
C LYS A 62 -5.69 -7.72 -8.92
N ALA A 63 -6.04 -7.84 -7.64
CA ALA A 63 -6.67 -9.05 -7.11
C ALA A 63 -8.07 -9.26 -7.70
N ILE A 64 -8.88 -8.20 -7.74
CA ILE A 64 -10.23 -8.22 -8.33
C ILE A 64 -10.16 -8.59 -9.82
N GLU A 65 -9.23 -8.00 -10.58
CA GLU A 65 -8.98 -8.33 -11.98
C GLU A 65 -8.68 -9.83 -12.15
N GLY A 66 -7.77 -10.37 -11.32
CA GLY A 66 -7.40 -11.78 -11.35
C GLY A 66 -8.57 -12.72 -11.04
N GLY A 67 -9.37 -12.38 -10.02
CA GLY A 67 -10.57 -13.12 -9.66
C GLY A 67 -11.62 -13.12 -10.77
N ALA A 68 -11.89 -11.95 -11.37
CA ALA A 68 -12.82 -11.81 -12.49
C ALA A 68 -12.39 -12.61 -13.73
N LYS A 69 -11.07 -12.74 -13.95
CA LYS A 69 -10.49 -13.54 -15.04
C LYS A 69 -10.41 -15.04 -14.75
N GLY A 70 -10.80 -15.49 -13.54
CA GLY A 70 -10.68 -16.90 -13.14
C GLY A 70 -9.23 -17.37 -13.03
N VAL A 71 -8.28 -16.46 -12.78
CA VAL A 71 -6.87 -16.81 -12.60
C VAL A 71 -6.70 -17.64 -11.32
N SER A 72 -5.83 -18.65 -11.36
CA SER A 72 -5.55 -19.50 -10.19
C SER A 72 -5.09 -18.65 -8.99
N PRO A 73 -5.52 -18.97 -7.74
CA PRO A 73 -5.18 -18.19 -6.54
C PRO A 73 -3.71 -17.81 -6.40
N GLU A 74 -2.81 -18.75 -6.71
CA GLU A 74 -1.36 -18.59 -6.59
C GLU A 74 -0.83 -17.54 -7.57
N ARG A 75 -1.40 -17.52 -8.79
CA ARG A 75 -1.02 -16.55 -9.84
C ARG A 75 -1.59 -15.17 -9.55
N VAL A 76 -2.78 -15.08 -8.94
CA VAL A 76 -3.31 -13.79 -8.47
C VAL A 76 -2.39 -13.20 -7.39
N VAL A 77 -2.04 -13.99 -6.37
CA VAL A 77 -1.14 -13.53 -5.29
C VAL A 77 0.25 -13.16 -5.85
N ALA A 78 0.79 -13.93 -6.79
CA ALA A 78 2.06 -13.58 -7.45
C ALA A 78 1.98 -12.25 -8.21
N ALA A 79 0.89 -11.99 -8.94
CA ALA A 79 0.69 -10.74 -9.66
C ALA A 79 0.55 -9.55 -8.70
N VAL A 80 -0.17 -9.70 -7.58
CA VAL A 80 -0.30 -8.64 -6.57
C VAL A 80 1.04 -8.32 -5.91
N ARG A 81 1.88 -9.34 -5.66
CA ARG A 81 3.26 -9.14 -5.15
C ARG A 81 4.13 -8.39 -6.15
N LEU A 82 3.97 -8.65 -7.45
CA LEU A 82 4.69 -7.92 -8.49
C LEU A 82 4.30 -6.44 -8.48
N VAL A 83 3.00 -6.12 -8.43
CA VAL A 83 2.51 -4.73 -8.33
C VAL A 83 3.09 -4.03 -7.09
N LEU A 84 3.14 -4.71 -5.94
CA LEU A 84 3.75 -4.15 -4.74
C LEU A 84 5.25 -3.83 -4.92
N ALA A 85 5.98 -4.67 -5.64
CA ALA A 85 7.40 -4.43 -5.93
C ALA A 85 7.59 -3.26 -6.91
N GLU A 86 6.71 -3.12 -7.91
CA GLU A 86 6.71 -1.99 -8.86
C GLU A 86 6.42 -0.66 -8.15
N LEU A 87 5.45 -0.63 -7.23
CA LEU A 87 5.18 0.56 -6.40
C LEU A 87 6.38 0.96 -5.54
N ASP A 88 7.04 -0.01 -4.93
CA ASP A 88 8.23 0.24 -4.10
C ASP A 88 9.39 0.81 -4.94
N ALA A 89 9.64 0.22 -6.11
CA ALA A 89 10.64 0.67 -7.06
C ALA A 89 10.34 2.07 -7.61
N ALA A 90 9.08 2.36 -7.93
CA ALA A 90 8.65 3.68 -8.37
C ALA A 90 8.86 4.73 -7.27
N ALA A 91 8.41 4.46 -6.04
CA ALA A 91 8.61 5.35 -4.91
C ALA A 91 10.10 5.62 -4.63
N ALA A 92 10.97 4.60 -4.77
CA ALA A 92 12.40 4.77 -4.64
C ALA A 92 13.00 5.64 -5.76
N ALA A 93 12.63 5.40 -7.02
CA ALA A 93 13.13 6.15 -8.16
C ALA A 93 12.72 7.63 -8.11
N ILE A 94 11.46 7.93 -7.79
CA ILE A 94 10.95 9.31 -7.70
C ILE A 94 11.64 10.06 -6.55
N ARG A 95 11.85 9.41 -5.39
CA ARG A 95 12.55 10.02 -4.25
C ARG A 95 14.01 10.37 -4.56
N ILE A 96 14.68 9.64 -5.45
CA ILE A 96 16.03 9.97 -5.89
C ILE A 96 16.02 11.23 -6.78
N GLY A 97 14.99 11.37 -7.63
CA GLY A 97 14.86 12.51 -8.55
C GLY A 97 14.31 13.79 -7.91
N ARG A 98 13.71 13.72 -6.71
CA ARG A 98 13.00 14.84 -6.07
C ARG A 98 13.41 15.07 -4.62
N VAL A 99 13.28 16.33 -4.19
CA VAL A 99 13.54 16.76 -2.80
C VAL A 99 12.36 16.43 -1.87
N ALA A 100 11.14 16.22 -2.41
CA ALA A 100 9.93 15.96 -1.64
C ALA A 100 9.49 14.49 -1.66
N ILE A 101 8.75 14.07 -0.63
CA ILE A 101 8.12 12.75 -0.56
C ILE A 101 7.03 12.67 -1.66
N PRO A 102 7.05 11.66 -2.54
CA PRO A 102 6.04 11.54 -3.60
C PRO A 102 4.67 11.17 -3.04
N ASP A 103 3.61 11.68 -3.66
CA ASP A 103 2.24 11.26 -3.38
C ASP A 103 1.91 9.90 -4.02
N GLY A 104 0.79 9.30 -3.60
CA GLY A 104 0.37 7.97 -4.04
C GLY A 104 0.07 7.88 -5.53
N GLU A 105 -0.53 8.92 -6.13
CA GLU A 105 -0.87 8.96 -7.55
C GLU A 105 0.40 8.95 -8.42
N THR A 106 1.41 9.73 -8.04
CA THR A 106 2.71 9.75 -8.71
C THR A 106 3.41 8.40 -8.60
N ILE A 107 3.35 7.75 -7.43
CA ILE A 107 3.92 6.40 -7.22
C ILE A 107 3.21 5.38 -8.11
N GLU A 108 1.89 5.41 -8.19
CA GLU A 108 1.09 4.51 -9.02
C GLU A 108 1.41 4.68 -10.52
N ALA A 109 1.47 5.92 -11.00
CA ALA A 109 1.86 6.22 -12.37
C ALA A 109 3.28 5.71 -12.69
N GLY A 110 4.22 5.88 -11.75
CA GLY A 110 5.57 5.34 -11.87
C GLY A 110 5.60 3.80 -11.91
N ALA A 111 4.77 3.12 -11.12
CA ALA A 111 4.68 1.66 -11.15
C ALA A 111 4.12 1.15 -12.49
N PHE A 112 3.10 1.83 -13.03
CA PHE A 112 2.58 1.54 -14.37
C PHE A 112 3.66 1.73 -15.46
N ALA A 113 4.46 2.80 -15.36
CA ALA A 113 5.61 3.02 -16.23
C ALA A 113 6.64 1.88 -16.15
N ILE A 114 6.96 1.36 -14.95
CA ILE A 114 7.83 0.18 -14.79
C ILE A 114 7.23 -1.03 -15.49
N ALA A 115 5.95 -1.32 -15.23
CA ALA A 115 5.25 -2.47 -15.80
C ALA A 115 5.24 -2.45 -17.34
N THR A 116 5.30 -1.25 -17.95
CA THR A 116 5.37 -1.05 -19.40
C THR A 116 6.80 -1.00 -19.96
N GLY A 117 7.83 -1.18 -19.11
CA GLY A 117 9.22 -1.33 -19.51
C GLY A 117 10.11 -0.11 -19.30
N MET A 118 9.63 0.95 -18.64
CA MET A 118 10.46 2.12 -18.31
C MET A 118 11.47 1.80 -17.20
N THR A 119 12.64 2.43 -17.30
CA THR A 119 13.75 2.25 -16.36
C THR A 119 13.73 3.29 -15.24
N GLY A 120 14.37 2.99 -14.11
CA GLY A 120 14.47 3.90 -12.95
C GLY A 120 14.89 5.34 -13.29
N PRO A 121 15.92 5.58 -14.14
CA PRO A 121 16.29 6.94 -14.57
C PRO A 121 15.20 7.70 -15.33
N GLN A 122 14.30 7.00 -16.04
CA GLN A 122 13.18 7.63 -16.74
C GLN A 122 12.06 7.99 -15.75
N ILE A 123 11.83 7.14 -14.75
CA ILE A 123 10.82 7.36 -13.71
C ILE A 123 11.23 8.44 -12.72
N SER A 124 12.53 8.62 -12.44
CA SER A 124 12.99 9.70 -11.56
C SER A 124 12.70 11.10 -12.10
N GLN A 125 12.31 11.23 -13.37
CA GLN A 125 11.92 12.50 -13.99
C GLN A 125 10.40 12.75 -13.93
N LEU A 126 9.61 11.75 -13.55
CA LEU A 126 8.17 11.87 -13.28
C LEU A 126 7.92 12.60 -11.97
#